data_AF-A0A9X9F573-F1
#
_entry.id   AF-A0A9X9F573-F1
#
_cell.length_a   1.000
_cell.length_b   1.000
_cell.length_c   1.000
_cell.angle_alpha   90.00
_cell.angle_beta   90.00
_cell.angle_gamma   90.00
#
_symmetry.space_group_name_H-M   'P 1'
#
loop_
_entity.id
_entity.type
_entity.pdbx_description
1 polymer ?
#
loop_
_entity_poly.entity_id
_entity_poly.type
_entity_poly.pdbx_seq_one_letter_code
_entity_poly.pdbx_strand_id
1 'polypeptide(L)'
;QAGTYAPTLGVLGAVIGLVAALGNLTDIEKLGHAISGAFIATIFGIFSGYVLWHPFANKLKQKSSAEIEKKRLIIDCLLMLQEGTYPFIMKNRILGALSATERKKLEKGAEKNAE
;
A
#
# COMPACT_ATOMS: atom_id res chain seq x y z
N GLN A 1 -5.25 -4.47 -6.47
CA GLN A 1 -5.61 -5.31 -7.63
C GLN A 1 -4.77 -4.98 -8.86
N ALA A 2 -4.51 -3.71 -9.17
CA ALA A 2 -3.63 -3.32 -10.28
C ALA A 2 -2.22 -3.99 -10.28
N GLY A 3 -1.60 -4.18 -9.10
CA GLY A 3 -0.31 -4.90 -9.01
C GLY A 3 -0.36 -6.38 -9.40
N THR A 4 -1.53 -7.02 -9.32
CA THR A 4 -1.74 -8.42 -9.74
C THR A 4 -1.94 -8.53 -11.25
N TYR A 5 -2.55 -7.51 -11.88
CA TYR A 5 -2.80 -7.49 -13.32
C TYR A 5 -1.63 -6.92 -14.13
N ALA A 6 -0.75 -6.10 -13.52
CA ALA A 6 0.40 -5.52 -14.22
C ALA A 6 1.39 -6.56 -14.79
N PRO A 7 1.77 -7.64 -14.08
CA PRO A 7 2.61 -8.70 -14.64
C PRO A 7 1.91 -9.45 -15.78
N THR A 8 0.60 -9.69 -15.66
CA THR A 8 -0.16 -10.37 -16.72
C THR A 8 -0.27 -9.54 -17.99
N LEU A 9 -0.32 -8.20 -17.88
CA LEU A 9 -0.22 -7.30 -19.03
C LEU A 9 1.17 -7.33 -19.68
N GLY A 10 2.23 -7.52 -18.89
CA GLY A 10 3.59 -7.74 -19.41
C GLY A 10 3.71 -9.03 -20.23
N VAL A 11 3.13 -10.12 -19.74
CA VAL A 11 3.06 -11.40 -20.48
C VAL A 11 2.24 -11.25 -21.77
N LEU A 12 1.12 -10.53 -21.73
CA LEU A 12 0.33 -10.22 -22.93
C LEU A 12 1.18 -9.46 -23.97
N GLY A 13 1.93 -8.44 -23.55
CA GLY A 13 2.84 -7.69 -24.42
C GLY A 13 3.95 -8.57 -25.03
N ALA A 14 4.46 -9.52 -24.26
CA ALA A 14 5.45 -10.48 -24.75
C ALA A 14 4.90 -11.39 -25.85
N VAL A 15 3.66 -11.89 -25.67
CA VAL A 15 2.98 -12.70 -26.68
C VAL A 15 2.74 -11.90 -27.96
N ILE A 16 2.31 -10.64 -27.85
CA ILE A 16 2.12 -9.76 -29.02
C ILE A 16 3.45 -9.55 -29.76
N GLY A 17 4.55 -9.31 -29.03
CA GLY A 17 5.88 -9.14 -29.63
C GLY A 17 6.40 -10.40 -30.32
N LEU A 18 6.12 -11.58 -29.75
CA LEU A 18 6.45 -12.86 -30.37
C LEU A 18 5.61 -13.15 -31.62
N VAL A 19 4.31 -12.83 -31.62
CA VAL A 19 3.46 -12.96 -32.81
C VAL A 19 3.98 -12.06 -33.94
N ALA A 20 4.38 -10.82 -33.61
CA ALA A 20 4.99 -9.91 -34.58
C ALA A 20 6.33 -10.42 -35.12
N ALA A 21 7.16 -11.02 -34.25
CA ALA A 21 8.43 -11.63 -34.64
C ALA A 21 8.26 -12.81 -35.61
N LEU A 22 7.29 -13.69 -35.34
CA LEU A 22 6.99 -14.85 -36.19
C LEU A 22 6.37 -14.49 -37.54
N GLY A 23 5.75 -13.30 -37.65
CA GLY A 23 5.17 -12.82 -38.90
C GLY A 23 6.20 -12.42 -39.98
N ASN A 24 7.47 -12.20 -39.61
CA ASN A 24 8.48 -11.69 -40.54
C ASN A 24 9.87 -12.32 -40.29
N LEU A 25 9.97 -13.61 -40.64
CA LEU A 25 11.15 -14.46 -40.39
C LEU A 25 12.32 -14.22 -41.35
N THR A 26 12.13 -13.43 -42.40
CA THR A 26 13.13 -13.21 -43.46
C THR A 26 14.17 -12.14 -43.10
N ASP A 27 13.89 -11.29 -42.12
CA ASP A 27 14.74 -10.15 -41.75
C ASP A 27 15.21 -10.28 -40.29
N ILE A 28 16.46 -10.74 -40.12
CA ILE A 28 17.05 -11.06 -38.82
C ILE A 28 17.15 -9.83 -37.90
N GLU A 29 17.38 -8.63 -38.45
CA GLU A 29 17.46 -7.40 -37.63
C GLU A 29 16.10 -7.05 -37.04
N LYS A 30 15.04 -7.09 -37.84
CA LYS A 30 13.66 -6.81 -37.37
C LYS A 30 13.19 -7.86 -36.37
N LEU A 31 13.57 -9.12 -36.60
CA LEU A 31 13.27 -10.21 -35.68
C LEU A 31 13.89 -9.96 -34.29
N GLY A 32 15.17 -9.59 -34.25
CA GLY A 32 15.85 -9.26 -33.00
C GLY A 32 15.20 -8.10 -32.26
N HIS A 33 14.76 -7.07 -32.99
CA HIS A 33 14.09 -5.90 -32.39
C HIS A 33 12.71 -6.25 -31.81
N ALA A 34 11.92 -7.08 -32.52
CA ALA A 34 10.60 -7.52 -32.04
C ALA A 34 10.71 -8.38 -30.78
N ILE A 35 11.68 -9.30 -30.74
CA ILE A 35 11.93 -10.16 -29.57
C ILE A 35 12.44 -9.32 -28.39
N SER A 36 13.33 -8.35 -28.62
CA SER A 36 13.79 -7.43 -27.57
C SER A 36 12.63 -6.63 -26.96
N GLY A 37 11.72 -6.13 -27.79
CA GLY A 37 10.50 -5.45 -27.34
C GLY A 37 9.59 -6.33 -26.47
N ALA A 38 9.45 -7.61 -26.81
CA ALA A 38 8.68 -8.58 -26.02
C ALA A 38 9.27 -8.79 -24.61
N PHE A 39 10.61 -8.87 -24.51
CA PHE A 39 11.28 -8.99 -23.22
C PHE A 39 11.17 -7.72 -22.38
N ILE A 40 11.30 -6.54 -22.99
CA ILE A 40 11.14 -5.25 -22.30
C ILE A 40 9.71 -5.13 -21.75
N ALA A 41 8.69 -5.53 -22.51
CA ALA A 41 7.30 -5.53 -22.04
C ALA A 41 7.11 -6.39 -20.78
N THR A 42 7.77 -7.55 -20.71
CA THR A 42 7.74 -8.45 -19.55
C THR A 42 8.42 -7.81 -18.33
N ILE A 43 9.59 -7.21 -18.53
CA ILE A 43 10.32 -6.50 -17.47
C ILE A 43 9.45 -5.37 -16.90
N PHE A 44 8.86 -4.53 -17.75
CA PHE A 44 8.00 -3.45 -17.29
C PHE A 44 6.75 -3.95 -16.55
N GLY A 45 6.14 -5.04 -16.98
CA GLY A 45 4.99 -5.64 -16.28
C GLY A 45 5.34 -6.13 -14.88
N ILE A 46 6.44 -6.90 -14.76
CA ILE A 46 6.90 -7.43 -13.46
C ILE A 46 7.38 -6.29 -12.55
N PHE A 47 8.16 -5.36 -13.08
CA PHE A 47 8.69 -4.21 -12.34
C PHE A 47 7.56 -3.34 -11.79
N SER A 48 6.61 -2.93 -12.63
CA SER A 48 5.47 -2.14 -12.18
C SER A 48 4.62 -2.91 -11.17
N GLY A 49 4.27 -4.17 -11.42
CA GLY A 49 3.46 -4.97 -10.50
C GLY A 49 4.09 -5.08 -9.10
N TYR A 50 5.29 -5.66 -9.03
CA TYR A 50 5.90 -6.06 -7.76
C TYR A 50 6.68 -4.96 -7.05
N VAL A 51 7.39 -4.10 -7.79
CA VAL A 51 8.27 -3.09 -7.18
C VAL A 51 7.51 -1.82 -6.84
N LEU A 52 6.46 -1.49 -7.61
CA LEU A 52 5.71 -0.26 -7.43
C LEU A 52 4.34 -0.53 -6.79
N TRP A 53 3.43 -1.22 -7.48
CA TRP A 53 2.02 -1.28 -7.05
C TRP A 53 1.80 -2.09 -5.77
N HIS A 54 2.54 -3.19 -5.57
CA HIS A 54 2.45 -3.99 -4.36
C HIS A 54 2.87 -3.25 -3.06
N PRO A 55 4.04 -2.60 -2.98
CA PRO A 55 4.42 -1.87 -1.78
C PRO A 55 3.50 -0.67 -1.51
N PHE A 56 3.03 0.03 -2.55
CA PHE A 56 2.03 1.09 -2.36
C PHE A 56 0.73 0.55 -1.75
N ALA A 57 0.22 -0.58 -2.25
CA ALA A 57 -0.97 -1.22 -1.70
C ALA A 57 -0.78 -1.64 -0.23
N ASN A 58 0.37 -2.25 0.10
CA ASN A 58 0.68 -2.66 1.47
C ASN A 58 0.79 -1.46 2.41
N LYS A 59 1.48 -0.38 1.98
CA LYS A 59 1.63 0.83 2.80
C LYS A 59 0.29 1.50 3.06
N LEU A 60 -0.58 1.56 2.06
CA LEU A 60 -1.92 2.13 2.19
C LEU A 60 -2.78 1.27 3.12
N LYS A 61 -2.71 -0.05 3.02
CA LYS A 61 -3.42 -0.98 3.91
C LYS A 61 -2.96 -0.80 5.37
N GLN A 62 -1.66 -0.67 5.62
CA GLN A 62 -1.14 -0.37 6.97
C GLN A 62 -1.68 0.96 7.52
N LYS A 63 -1.66 2.03 6.70
CA LYS A 63 -2.22 3.33 7.10
C LYS A 63 -3.72 3.23 7.40
N SER A 64 -4.46 2.52 6.56
CA SER A 64 -5.90 2.31 6.73
C SER A 64 -6.20 1.54 8.02
N SER A 65 -5.47 0.46 8.32
CA SER A 65 -5.63 -0.28 9.58
C SER A 65 -5.39 0.60 10.80
N ALA A 66 -4.34 1.43 10.78
CA ALA A 66 -4.06 2.36 11.87
C ALA A 66 -5.16 3.44 12.02
N GLU A 67 -5.77 3.88 10.92
CA GLU A 67 -6.89 4.83 10.95
C GLU A 67 -8.17 4.19 11.51
N ILE A 68 -8.47 2.94 11.10
CA ILE A 68 -9.61 2.16 11.61
C ILE A 68 -9.49 1.97 13.12
N GLU A 69 -8.31 1.64 13.62
CA GLU A 69 -8.05 1.48 15.07
C GLU A 69 -8.34 2.77 15.83
N LYS A 70 -7.88 3.92 15.33
CA LYS A 70 -8.17 5.24 15.93
C LYS A 70 -9.66 5.55 15.94
N LYS A 71 -10.36 5.33 14.83
CA LYS A 71 -11.81 5.55 14.74
C LYS A 71 -12.58 4.62 15.67
N ARG A 72 -12.15 3.37 15.81
CA ARG A 72 -12.76 2.41 16.73
C ARG A 72 -12.62 2.86 18.18
N LEU A 73 -11.44 3.34 18.57
CA LEU A 73 -11.20 3.90 19.90
C LEU A 73 -12.09 5.13 20.19
N ILE A 74 -12.31 6.00 19.19
CA ILE A 74 -13.24 7.14 19.33
C ILE A 74 -14.67 6.65 19.57
N ILE A 75 -15.13 5.64 18.82
CA ILE A 75 -16.46 5.06 18.98
C ILE A 75 -16.61 4.44 20.37
N ASP A 76 -15.62 3.66 20.83
CA ASP A 76 -15.63 3.08 22.18
C ASP A 76 -15.74 4.16 23.26
N CYS A 77 -15.01 5.27 23.11
CA CYS A 77 -15.10 6.40 24.04
C CYS A 77 -16.46 7.08 24.02
N LEU A 78 -17.08 7.22 22.84
CA LEU A 78 -18.41 7.78 22.71
C LEU A 78 -19.48 6.92 23.39
N LEU A 79 -19.36 5.59 23.29
CA LEU A 79 -20.23 4.64 23.99
C LEU A 79 -20.04 4.75 25.51
N MET A 80 -18.80 4.80 25.99
CA MET A 80 -18.50 5.01 27.42
C MET A 80 -19.06 6.34 27.94
N LEU A 81 -19.07 7.39 27.11
CA LEU A 81 -19.66 8.68 27.45
C LEU A 81 -21.18 8.57 27.58
N GLN A 82 -21.83 7.85 26.66
CA GLN A 82 -23.29 7.60 26.70
C GLN A 82 -23.69 6.80 27.94
N GLU A 83 -22.87 5.85 28.36
CA GLU A 83 -23.06 5.07 29.59
C GLU A 83 -22.80 5.89 30.88
N GLY A 84 -22.35 7.14 30.76
CA GLY A 84 -22.07 8.01 31.91
C GLY A 84 -20.78 7.66 32.66
N THR A 85 -19.81 7.03 31.97
CA THR A 85 -18.53 6.64 32.59
C THR A 85 -17.70 7.85 32.98
N TYR A 86 -17.04 7.80 34.16
CA TYR A 86 -16.19 8.88 34.64
C TYR A 86 -15.01 9.17 33.66
N PRO A 87 -14.74 10.44 33.29
CA PRO A 87 -13.75 10.80 32.27
C PRO A 87 -12.34 10.26 32.49
N PHE A 88 -11.93 10.03 33.73
CA PHE A 88 -10.62 9.45 34.05
C PHE A 88 -10.46 8.01 33.53
N ILE A 89 -11.53 7.20 33.60
CA ILE A 89 -11.50 5.82 33.10
C ILE A 89 -11.39 5.83 31.56
N MET A 90 -12.10 6.75 30.91
CA MET A 90 -12.00 6.96 29.46
C MET A 90 -10.58 7.37 29.06
N LYS A 91 -9.97 8.32 29.78
CA LYS A 91 -8.57 8.72 29.57
C LYS A 91 -7.61 7.52 29.69
N ASN A 92 -7.78 6.69 30.71
CA ASN A 92 -6.94 5.50 30.90
C ASN A 92 -7.14 4.45 29.80
N ARG A 93 -8.36 4.30 29.25
CA ARG A 93 -8.63 3.43 28.10
C ARG A 93 -7.90 3.91 26.84
N ILE A 94 -7.97 5.21 26.56
CA ILE A 94 -7.27 5.84 25.43
C ILE A 94 -5.75 5.69 25.58
N LEU A 95 -5.22 6.01 26.76
CA LEU A 95 -3.80 5.86 27.07
C LEU A 95 -3.36 4.40 26.95
N GLY A 96 -4.17 3.46 27.43
CA GLY A 96 -3.93 2.02 27.33
C GLY A 96 -3.78 1.53 25.90
N ALA A 97 -4.59 2.04 24.98
CA ALA A 97 -4.58 1.65 23.57
C ALA A 97 -3.50 2.34 22.72
N LEU A 98 -2.95 3.48 23.15
CA LEU A 98 -1.87 4.16 22.45
C LEU A 98 -0.54 3.41 22.57
N SER A 99 0.22 3.37 21.47
CA SER A 99 1.57 2.80 21.47
C SER A 99 2.52 3.62 22.37
N ALA A 100 3.57 2.98 22.91
CA ALA A 100 4.55 3.64 23.79
C ALA A 100 5.18 4.90 23.15
N THR A 101 5.32 4.91 21.82
CA THR A 101 5.83 6.05 21.04
C THR A 101 4.82 7.21 21.00
N GLU A 102 3.53 6.92 20.92
CA GLU A 102 2.46 7.93 20.93
C GLU A 102 2.25 8.51 22.33
N ARG A 103 2.39 7.70 23.39
CA ARG A 103 2.38 8.19 24.78
C ARG A 103 3.48 9.22 25.03
N LYS A 104 4.71 8.93 24.61
CA LYS A 104 5.83 9.87 24.71
C LYS A 104 5.60 11.17 23.93
N LYS A 105 4.86 11.13 22.81
CA LYS A 105 4.49 12.35 22.06
C LYS A 105 3.47 13.20 22.81
N LEU A 106 2.50 12.57 23.46
CA LEU A 106 1.50 13.27 24.29
C LEU A 106 2.14 13.94 25.51
N GLU A 107 3.05 13.24 26.19
CA GLU A 107 3.80 13.79 27.34
C GLU A 107 4.64 15.02 26.93
N LYS A 108 5.41 14.91 25.84
CA LYS A 108 6.18 16.05 25.31
C LYS A 108 5.31 17.22 24.82
N GLY A 109 4.12 16.94 24.30
CA GLY A 109 3.17 17.97 23.88
C GLY A 109 2.51 18.68 25.06
N ALA A 110 2.30 17.98 26.17
CA ALA A 110 1.78 18.56 27.41
C ALA A 110 2.82 19.46 28.09
N GLU A 111 4.10 19.06 28.09
CA GLU A 111 5.20 19.89 28.60
C GLU A 111 5.35 21.20 27.82
N LYS A 112 5.23 21.15 26.48
CA LYS A 112 5.34 22.33 25.61
C LYS A 112 4.19 23.34 25.71
N ASN A 113 3.03 22.92 26.20
CA ASN A 113 1.87 23.81 26.40
C ASN A 113 1.81 24.35 27.84
N ALA A 114 2.71 23.89 28.73
CA ALA A 114 2.83 24.33 30.11
C ALA A 114 3.96 25.37 30.31
N GLU A 115 4.86 25.52 29.34
CA GLU A 115 5.73 26.70 29.15
C GLU A 115 5.01 27.80 28.36
#